data_AF-A0A1T5M180-F1
#
_entry.id   AF-A0A1T5M180-F1
#
_cell.length_a   1.000
_cell.length_b   1.000
_cell.length_c   1.000
_cell.angle_alpha   90.00
_cell.angle_beta   90.00
_cell.angle_gamma   90.00
#
_symmetry.space_group_name_H-M   'P 1'
#
loop_
_entity.id
_entity.type
_entity.pdbx_description
1 polymer ?
#
loop_
_entity_poly.entity_id
_entity_poly.type
_entity_poly.pdbx_seq_one_letter_code
_entity_poly.pdbx_strand_id
1 'polypeptide(L)'
;MRYIFAIGGGEISELETFGIDKKIVEAAKKAKPNVLFIPTASGEPQGYIDSFNNVYGKKLGCKTDVLLLLEGKILCGLSAGSICWFKSGHGDSESFETEGKWNYIRVEGINLLDAMHCPHYNEDNREEDFSKKILEYDEIGIAIDNNCAIEFKENSYRVHKTEKEAKAYKVYLDKGQIIKEELVNITEYKSVKRVVL
;
A
#
# COMPACT_ATOMS: atom_id res chain seq x y z
N MET A 1 -1.49 11.28 -23.77
CA MET A 1 -2.73 11.89 -23.23
C MET A 1 -3.33 10.92 -22.23
N ARG A 2 -3.72 11.39 -21.04
CA ARG A 2 -4.28 10.57 -19.96
C ARG A 2 -5.79 10.76 -19.93
N TYR A 3 -6.55 9.67 -19.86
CA TYR A 3 -8.00 9.71 -19.62
C TYR A 3 -8.29 9.22 -18.21
N ILE A 4 -9.20 9.89 -17.51
CA ILE A 4 -9.74 9.44 -16.22
C ILE A 4 -11.25 9.43 -16.35
N PHE A 5 -11.86 8.28 -16.12
CA PHE A 5 -13.30 8.11 -16.07
C PHE A 5 -13.70 7.91 -14.62
N ALA A 6 -14.47 8.84 -14.05
CA ALA A 6 -15.08 8.69 -12.74
C ALA A 6 -16.54 8.23 -12.94
N ILE A 7 -16.87 7.02 -12.48
CA ILE A 7 -18.20 6.42 -12.61
C ILE A 7 -18.89 6.49 -11.24
N GLY A 8 -20.10 7.06 -11.19
CA GLY A 8 -20.81 7.33 -9.92
C GLY A 8 -21.45 6.10 -9.26
N GLY A 9 -21.44 4.95 -9.92
CA GLY A 9 -22.10 3.71 -9.48
C GLY A 9 -22.73 2.95 -10.66
N GLY A 10 -23.29 1.78 -10.36
CA GLY A 10 -23.95 0.90 -11.33
C GLY A 10 -23.53 -0.56 -11.16
N GLU A 11 -24.36 -1.47 -11.64
CA GLU A 11 -24.13 -2.91 -11.55
C GLU A 11 -23.62 -3.48 -12.88
N ILE A 12 -22.37 -3.98 -12.89
CA ILE A 12 -21.72 -4.51 -14.09
C ILE A 12 -22.39 -5.81 -14.57
N SER A 13 -22.90 -6.62 -13.64
CA SER A 13 -23.53 -7.90 -13.95
C SER A 13 -24.86 -7.71 -14.69
N GLU A 14 -25.56 -6.62 -14.40
CA GLU A 14 -26.81 -6.19 -15.05
C GLU A 14 -26.58 -5.30 -16.29
N LEU A 15 -25.30 -5.07 -16.67
CA LEU A 15 -24.89 -4.25 -17.82
C LEU A 15 -25.32 -2.78 -17.76
N GLU A 16 -25.64 -2.25 -16.57
CA GLU A 16 -26.09 -0.87 -16.41
C GLU A 16 -25.04 0.15 -16.91
N THR A 17 -23.75 -0.17 -16.75
CA THR A 17 -22.62 0.69 -17.14
C THR A 17 -22.11 0.42 -18.56
N PHE A 18 -22.65 -0.56 -19.30
CA PHE A 18 -22.03 -1.08 -20.52
C PHE A 18 -21.75 -0.03 -21.61
N GLY A 19 -22.61 0.98 -21.72
CA GLY A 19 -22.41 2.11 -22.64
C GLY A 19 -21.21 3.00 -22.26
N ILE A 20 -20.92 3.13 -20.96
CA ILE A 20 -19.74 3.83 -20.44
C ILE A 20 -18.50 2.97 -20.66
N ASP A 21 -18.60 1.66 -20.38
CA ASP A 21 -17.50 0.70 -20.53
C ASP A 21 -16.97 0.65 -21.97
N LYS A 22 -17.88 0.71 -22.96
CA LYS A 22 -17.51 0.86 -24.39
C LYS A 22 -16.65 2.10 -24.65
N LYS A 23 -17.06 3.26 -24.13
CA LYS A 23 -16.31 4.52 -24.32
C LYS A 23 -14.92 4.45 -23.68
N ILE A 24 -14.79 3.76 -22.55
CA ILE A 24 -13.50 3.53 -21.89
C ILE A 24 -12.57 2.70 -22.80
N VAL A 25 -13.09 1.60 -23.34
CA VAL A 25 -12.33 0.71 -24.24
C VAL A 25 -11.95 1.42 -25.54
N GLU A 26 -12.86 2.19 -26.14
CA GLU A 26 -12.60 3.00 -27.35
C GLU A 26 -11.51 4.06 -27.10
N ALA A 27 -11.50 4.69 -25.92
CA ALA A 27 -10.48 5.68 -25.55
C ALA A 27 -9.06 5.10 -25.48
N ALA A 28 -8.92 3.78 -25.29
CA ALA A 28 -7.62 3.11 -25.31
C ALA A 28 -6.97 3.09 -26.71
N LYS A 29 -7.74 3.31 -27.78
CA LYS A 29 -7.29 3.34 -29.19
C LYS A 29 -6.45 2.11 -29.57
N LYS A 30 -6.82 0.95 -29.06
CA LYS A 30 -6.17 -0.35 -29.31
C LYS A 30 -7.23 -1.38 -29.69
N ALA A 31 -6.91 -2.25 -30.63
CA ALA A 31 -7.83 -3.33 -31.05
C ALA A 31 -8.12 -4.34 -29.92
N LYS A 32 -7.14 -4.59 -29.04
CA LYS A 32 -7.25 -5.47 -27.87
C LYS A 32 -6.55 -4.82 -26.67
N PRO A 33 -7.22 -3.88 -25.96
CA PRO A 33 -6.61 -3.21 -24.83
C PRO A 33 -6.46 -4.15 -23.63
N ASN A 34 -5.43 -3.91 -22.81
CA ASN A 34 -5.29 -4.56 -21.52
C ASN A 34 -6.09 -3.77 -20.48
N VAL A 35 -6.89 -4.45 -19.68
CA VAL A 35 -7.66 -3.86 -18.58
C VAL A 35 -7.37 -4.61 -17.31
N LEU A 36 -6.87 -3.90 -16.30
CA LEU A 36 -6.60 -4.42 -14.96
C LEU A 36 -7.76 -4.04 -14.05
N PHE A 37 -8.34 -5.03 -13.37
CA PHE A 37 -9.39 -4.81 -12.37
C PHE A 37 -8.84 -4.94 -10.95
N ILE A 38 -9.25 -4.03 -10.07
CA ILE A 38 -8.87 -3.99 -8.65
C ILE A 38 -10.16 -4.04 -7.83
N PRO A 39 -10.67 -5.23 -7.46
CA PRO A 39 -11.97 -5.40 -6.80
C PRO A 39 -11.96 -5.16 -5.28
N THR A 40 -10.83 -4.70 -4.73
CA THR A 40 -10.56 -4.66 -3.28
C THR A 40 -11.62 -3.94 -2.45
N ALA A 41 -12.26 -2.89 -2.99
CA ALA A 41 -13.34 -2.16 -2.30
C ALA A 41 -14.54 -3.05 -1.92
N SER A 42 -14.75 -4.16 -2.63
CA SER A 42 -15.84 -5.12 -2.40
C SER A 42 -15.41 -6.37 -1.62
N GLY A 43 -14.15 -6.47 -1.20
CA GLY A 43 -13.60 -7.68 -0.57
C GLY A 43 -13.27 -8.80 -1.55
N GLU A 44 -13.13 -8.48 -2.84
CA GLU A 44 -12.64 -9.40 -3.89
C GLU A 44 -13.50 -10.65 -4.19
N PRO A 45 -14.84 -10.55 -4.30
CA PRO A 45 -15.69 -11.70 -4.57
C PRO A 45 -15.53 -12.25 -5.99
N GLN A 46 -15.40 -13.58 -6.11
CA GLN A 46 -15.22 -14.25 -7.40
C GLN A 46 -16.33 -13.93 -8.42
N GLY A 47 -17.58 -13.81 -7.98
CA GLY A 47 -18.70 -13.47 -8.87
C GLY A 47 -18.58 -12.09 -9.54
N TYR A 48 -17.98 -11.12 -8.85
CA TYR A 48 -17.74 -9.79 -9.43
C TYR A 48 -16.58 -9.83 -10.44
N ILE A 49 -15.53 -10.59 -10.12
CA ILE A 49 -14.41 -10.86 -11.04
C ILE A 49 -14.91 -11.55 -12.32
N ASP A 50 -15.80 -12.53 -12.19
CA ASP A 50 -16.38 -13.25 -13.33
C ASP A 50 -17.24 -12.32 -14.20
N SER A 51 -18.04 -11.46 -13.57
CA SER A 51 -18.85 -10.45 -14.25
C SER A 51 -17.98 -9.46 -15.02
N PHE A 52 -16.90 -8.96 -14.40
CA PHE A 52 -15.91 -8.11 -15.06
C PHE A 52 -15.26 -8.81 -16.26
N ASN A 53 -14.78 -10.04 -16.10
CA ASN A 53 -14.17 -10.82 -17.18
C ASN A 53 -15.15 -11.12 -18.32
N ASN A 54 -16.43 -11.32 -18.01
CA ASN A 54 -17.47 -11.47 -19.02
C ASN A 54 -17.70 -10.18 -19.80
N VAL A 55 -17.82 -9.03 -19.12
CA VAL A 55 -18.07 -7.74 -19.78
C VAL A 55 -16.83 -7.26 -20.55
N TYR A 56 -15.71 -7.06 -19.88
CA TYR A 56 -14.52 -6.50 -20.52
C TYR A 56 -13.82 -7.51 -21.42
N GLY A 57 -13.66 -8.75 -20.97
CA GLY A 57 -12.97 -9.79 -21.74
C GLY A 57 -13.82 -10.29 -22.91
N LYS A 58 -14.97 -10.90 -22.60
CA LYS A 58 -15.80 -11.57 -23.63
C LYS A 58 -16.60 -10.59 -24.50
N LYS A 59 -17.29 -9.61 -23.92
CA LYS A 59 -18.18 -8.70 -24.67
C LYS A 59 -17.44 -7.54 -25.33
N LEU A 60 -16.42 -6.97 -24.67
CA LEU A 60 -15.67 -5.80 -25.17
C LEU A 60 -14.31 -6.16 -25.80
N GLY A 61 -13.91 -7.44 -25.78
CA GLY A 61 -12.72 -7.92 -26.48
C GLY A 61 -11.39 -7.50 -25.85
N CYS A 62 -11.37 -7.14 -24.56
CA CYS A 62 -10.16 -6.77 -23.85
C CYS A 62 -9.33 -8.01 -23.45
N LYS A 63 -8.03 -7.82 -23.21
CA LYS A 63 -7.26 -8.73 -22.36
C LYS A 63 -7.45 -8.28 -20.92
N THR A 64 -8.06 -9.12 -20.09
CA THR A 64 -8.31 -8.80 -18.68
C THR A 64 -7.25 -9.44 -17.79
N ASP A 65 -6.88 -8.71 -16.74
CA ASP A 65 -6.10 -9.19 -15.60
C ASP A 65 -6.76 -8.66 -14.31
N VAL A 66 -6.54 -9.33 -13.18
CA VAL A 66 -7.10 -8.95 -11.87
C VAL A 66 -5.98 -8.85 -10.86
N LEU A 67 -5.91 -7.71 -10.16
CA LEU A 67 -5.01 -7.52 -9.03
C LEU A 67 -5.80 -7.69 -7.74
N LEU A 68 -5.58 -8.85 -7.09
CA LEU A 68 -6.06 -9.14 -5.74
C LEU A 68 -5.04 -8.60 -4.73
N LEU A 69 -5.51 -7.83 -3.76
CA LEU A 69 -4.71 -7.22 -2.71
C LEU A 69 -4.94 -7.88 -1.34
N LEU A 70 -6.07 -8.57 -1.15
CA LEU A 70 -6.41 -9.19 0.14
C LEU A 70 -5.94 -10.63 0.24
N GLU A 71 -6.01 -11.40 -0.85
CA GLU A 71 -5.68 -12.83 -0.84
C GLU A 71 -4.71 -13.27 -1.95
N GLY A 72 -3.77 -14.16 -1.59
CA GLY A 72 -3.03 -14.98 -2.54
C GLY A 72 -1.97 -14.27 -3.40
N LYS A 73 -1.67 -12.98 -3.13
CA LYS A 73 -0.64 -12.21 -3.82
C LYS A 73 0.41 -11.68 -2.84
N ILE A 74 1.65 -11.61 -3.33
CA ILE A 74 2.74 -10.95 -2.62
C ILE A 74 2.75 -9.50 -3.10
N LEU A 75 2.51 -8.58 -2.17
CA LEU A 75 2.67 -7.15 -2.38
C LEU A 75 4.05 -6.74 -1.88
N CYS A 76 4.82 -6.05 -2.71
CA CYS A 76 6.11 -5.52 -2.33
C CYS A 76 6.35 -4.17 -2.98
N GLY A 77 7.14 -3.35 -2.30
CA GLY A 77 7.59 -2.06 -2.80
C GLY A 77 8.77 -1.59 -1.97
N LEU A 78 9.66 -0.81 -2.59
CA LEU A 78 10.84 -0.25 -1.94
C LEU A 78 10.58 1.23 -1.66
N SER A 79 11.01 1.71 -0.49
CA SER A 79 10.93 3.14 -0.10
C SER A 79 9.50 3.68 -0.19
N ALA A 80 9.22 4.71 -1.01
CA ALA A 80 7.86 5.21 -1.22
C ALA A 80 6.86 4.11 -1.67
N GLY A 81 7.35 3.06 -2.34
CA GLY A 81 6.55 1.90 -2.70
C GLY A 81 6.18 1.00 -1.53
N SER A 82 6.92 1.01 -0.40
CA SER A 82 6.48 0.31 0.81
C SER A 82 5.48 1.14 1.60
N ILE A 83 5.58 2.48 1.57
CA ILE A 83 4.67 3.39 2.28
C ILE A 83 3.22 3.16 1.86
N CYS A 84 2.94 2.93 0.58
CA CYS A 84 1.56 2.88 0.09
C CYS A 84 0.73 1.76 0.74
N TRP A 85 1.33 0.66 1.20
CA TRP A 85 0.59 -0.45 1.83
C TRP A 85 0.05 -0.09 3.22
N PHE A 86 0.63 0.90 3.87
CA PHE A 86 0.29 1.28 5.23
C PHE A 86 -0.86 2.28 5.27
N LYS A 87 -1.40 2.54 6.46
CA LYS A 87 -2.37 3.61 6.70
C LYS A 87 -1.79 4.95 6.29
N SER A 88 -0.58 5.20 6.74
CA SER A 88 0.15 6.43 6.45
C SER A 88 1.65 6.17 6.38
N GLY A 89 2.44 7.17 5.99
CA GLY A 89 3.88 7.05 5.99
C GLY A 89 4.63 8.36 6.14
N HIS A 90 5.90 8.21 6.47
CA HIS A 90 6.89 9.27 6.64
C HIS A 90 7.48 9.63 5.27
N GLY A 91 6.83 10.58 4.61
CA GLY A 91 7.17 11.03 3.28
C GLY A 91 8.16 12.20 3.30
N ASP A 92 9.00 12.28 2.28
CA ASP A 92 10.00 13.32 2.07
C ASP A 92 9.73 14.13 0.79
N SER A 93 8.51 14.01 0.24
CA SER A 93 8.14 14.58 -1.05
C SER A 93 8.28 16.11 -1.14
N GLU A 94 8.33 16.81 0.00
CA GLU A 94 8.60 18.26 0.03
C GLU A 94 10.08 18.62 -0.27
N SER A 95 11.03 17.67 -0.31
CA SER A 95 12.41 17.94 -0.82
C SER A 95 12.40 18.47 -2.21
N PHE A 96 11.55 17.88 -3.04
CA PHE A 96 11.62 18.07 -4.48
C PHE A 96 11.19 19.49 -4.86
N GLU A 97 10.57 20.23 -3.92
CA GLU A 97 10.01 21.56 -4.14
C GLU A 97 10.79 22.68 -3.45
N THR A 98 11.58 22.41 -2.40
CA THR A 98 12.29 23.47 -1.65
C THR A 98 13.77 23.15 -1.40
N GLU A 99 14.68 23.94 -1.98
CA GLU A 99 16.12 23.85 -1.68
C GLU A 99 16.38 24.24 -0.21
N GLY A 100 16.70 23.23 0.62
CA GLY A 100 17.36 23.42 1.92
C GLY A 100 16.46 23.60 3.16
N LYS A 101 15.13 23.53 3.04
CA LYS A 101 14.20 23.51 4.19
C LYS A 101 12.97 22.62 3.96
N TRP A 102 13.22 21.34 3.67
CA TRP A 102 12.18 20.33 3.72
C TRP A 102 11.93 19.84 5.16
N ASN A 103 10.66 19.61 5.48
CA ASN A 103 10.26 18.80 6.63
C ASN A 103 9.71 17.48 6.09
N TYR A 104 9.84 16.42 6.87
CA TYR A 104 9.09 15.21 6.54
C TYR A 104 7.60 15.42 6.83
N ILE A 105 6.78 14.82 5.99
CA ILE A 105 5.33 14.92 6.04
C ILE A 105 4.72 13.55 6.31
N ARG A 106 3.50 13.57 6.84
CA ARG A 106 2.65 12.38 6.88
C ARG A 106 1.91 12.31 5.54
N VAL A 107 2.08 11.21 4.81
CA VAL A 107 1.31 10.90 3.59
C VAL A 107 0.33 9.77 3.87
N GLU A 108 -0.85 9.80 3.26
CA GLU A 108 -1.82 8.70 3.36
C GLU A 108 -1.44 7.56 2.40
N GLY A 109 -1.56 6.33 2.89
CA GLY A 109 -1.48 5.13 2.05
C GLY A 109 -2.86 4.54 1.76
N ILE A 110 -2.89 3.29 1.29
CA ILE A 110 -4.14 2.57 1.00
C ILE A 110 -4.67 1.79 2.20
N ASN A 111 -4.01 1.87 3.36
CA ASN A 111 -4.48 1.32 4.63
C ASN A 111 -4.72 -0.21 4.60
N LEU A 112 -3.83 -0.98 3.96
CA LEU A 112 -3.82 -2.44 4.12
C LEU A 112 -3.18 -2.85 5.44
N LEU A 113 -2.21 -2.07 5.94
CA LEU A 113 -1.59 -2.25 7.24
C LEU A 113 -1.91 -1.03 8.11
N ASP A 114 -2.66 -1.22 9.20
CA ASP A 114 -3.03 -0.14 10.13
C ASP A 114 -1.85 0.29 11.02
N ALA A 115 -0.89 0.98 10.40
CA ALA A 115 0.28 1.61 11.01
C ALA A 115 0.81 2.72 10.11
N MET A 116 1.63 3.62 10.65
CA MET A 116 2.45 4.56 9.89
C MET A 116 3.77 3.90 9.52
N HIS A 117 4.26 4.06 8.29
CA HIS A 117 5.54 3.48 7.87
C HIS A 117 6.64 4.51 7.65
N CYS A 118 7.84 4.26 8.20
CA CYS A 118 9.06 5.01 7.90
C CYS A 118 10.11 4.10 7.25
N PRO A 119 10.32 4.19 5.92
CA PRO A 119 11.49 3.61 5.30
C PRO A 119 12.73 4.47 5.57
N HIS A 120 13.93 3.93 5.31
CA HIS A 120 15.20 4.64 5.49
C HIS A 120 15.42 5.14 6.92
N TYR A 121 14.88 4.45 7.92
CA TYR A 121 14.79 4.98 9.29
C TYR A 121 16.15 5.38 9.91
N ASN A 122 17.24 4.78 9.43
CA ASN A 122 18.62 5.05 9.81
C ASN A 122 19.30 6.20 9.02
N GLU A 123 18.54 7.00 8.27
CA GLU A 123 19.05 8.18 7.55
C GLU A 123 18.65 9.49 8.24
N ASP A 124 19.52 10.50 8.08
CA ASP A 124 19.29 11.89 8.49
C ASP A 124 18.72 12.01 9.93
N ASN A 125 17.64 12.77 10.09
CA ASN A 125 16.90 12.94 11.34
C ASN A 125 15.55 12.18 11.33
N ARG A 126 15.38 11.16 10.46
CA ARG A 126 14.12 10.43 10.32
C ARG A 126 13.66 9.79 11.62
N GLU A 127 14.58 9.23 12.40
CA GLU A 127 14.24 8.65 13.71
C GLU A 127 13.57 9.66 14.66
N GLU A 128 14.14 10.85 14.77
CA GLU A 128 13.62 11.90 15.64
C GLU A 128 12.29 12.44 15.12
N ASP A 129 12.22 12.74 13.82
CA ASP A 129 11.02 13.30 13.20
C ASP A 129 9.86 12.31 13.19
N PHE A 130 10.13 11.04 12.84
CA PHE A 130 9.12 9.99 12.88
C PHE A 130 8.53 9.80 14.27
N SER A 131 9.37 9.86 15.33
CA SER A 131 8.90 9.82 16.71
C SER A 131 7.95 10.98 17.03
N LYS A 132 8.22 12.19 16.51
CA LYS A 132 7.31 13.34 16.65
C LYS A 132 5.99 13.12 15.90
N LYS A 133 6.03 12.54 14.70
CA LYS A 133 4.83 12.22 13.93
C LYS A 133 3.97 11.15 14.60
N ILE A 134 4.58 10.10 15.14
CA ILE A 134 3.86 9.11 15.95
C ILE A 134 3.14 9.76 17.13
N LEU A 135 3.77 10.73 17.80
CA LEU A 135 3.13 11.49 18.88
C LEU A 135 2.01 12.42 18.38
N GLU A 136 2.24 13.14 17.28
CA GLU A 136 1.32 14.11 16.68
C GLU A 136 0.01 13.46 16.22
N TYR A 137 0.09 12.27 15.63
CA TYR A 137 -1.04 11.57 15.03
C TYR A 137 -1.61 10.42 15.87
N ASP A 138 -0.97 10.09 17.00
CA ASP A 138 -1.34 8.97 17.88
C ASP A 138 -1.49 7.64 17.11
N GLU A 139 -0.49 7.32 16.28
CA GLU A 139 -0.45 6.10 15.45
C GLU A 139 0.58 5.09 15.97
N ILE A 140 0.46 3.83 15.55
CA ILE A 140 1.55 2.85 15.68
C ILE A 140 2.43 2.95 14.45
N GLY A 141 3.74 3.02 14.63
CA GLY A 141 4.75 3.11 13.59
C GLY A 141 5.47 1.80 13.32
N ILE A 142 5.75 1.53 12.04
CA ILE A 142 6.70 0.52 11.58
C ILE A 142 7.84 1.23 10.86
N ALA A 143 9.00 1.25 11.48
CA ALA A 143 10.21 1.90 10.98
C ALA A 143 11.21 0.85 10.50
N ILE A 144 11.80 1.03 9.32
CA ILE A 144 12.69 0.05 8.70
C ILE A 144 13.92 0.77 8.14
N ASP A 145 15.10 0.29 8.53
CA ASP A 145 16.38 0.78 8.02
C ASP A 145 16.58 0.40 6.55
N ASN A 146 17.56 1.04 5.92
CA ASN A 146 18.15 0.54 4.68
C ASN A 146 18.55 -0.94 4.80
N ASN A 147 18.48 -1.68 3.70
CA ASN A 147 18.93 -3.08 3.63
C ASN A 147 18.18 -4.04 4.58
N CYS A 148 17.01 -3.61 5.07
CA CYS A 148 16.10 -4.37 5.90
C CYS A 148 14.71 -4.38 5.25
N ALA A 149 13.96 -5.47 5.43
CA ALA A 149 12.57 -5.58 5.01
C ALA A 149 11.77 -6.29 6.10
N ILE A 150 10.51 -5.92 6.23
CA ILE A 150 9.54 -6.68 7.01
C ILE A 150 8.56 -7.36 6.06
N GLU A 151 8.39 -8.66 6.24
CA GLU A 151 7.38 -9.46 5.59
C GLU A 151 6.21 -9.62 6.56
N PHE A 152 5.02 -9.22 6.16
CA PHE A 152 3.79 -9.52 6.89
C PHE A 152 3.09 -10.71 6.24
N LYS A 153 2.63 -11.63 7.09
CA LYS A 153 1.81 -12.77 6.72
C LYS A 153 0.69 -12.89 7.74
N GLU A 154 -0.51 -12.44 7.35
CA GLU A 154 -1.66 -12.33 8.24
C GLU A 154 -1.28 -11.54 9.51
N ASN A 155 -1.55 -12.10 10.69
CA ASN A 155 -1.22 -11.50 11.99
C ASN A 155 0.22 -11.76 12.46
N SER A 156 1.11 -12.12 11.53
CA SER A 156 2.51 -12.43 11.83
C SER A 156 3.48 -11.68 10.93
N TYR A 157 4.72 -11.54 11.39
CA TYR A 157 5.79 -10.88 10.66
C TYR A 157 7.10 -11.65 10.73
N ARG A 158 7.97 -11.37 9.75
CA ARG A 158 9.38 -11.75 9.72
C ARG A 158 10.21 -10.59 9.19
N VAL A 159 11.45 -10.46 9.67
CA VAL A 159 12.40 -9.46 9.21
C VAL A 159 13.49 -10.11 8.37
N HIS A 160 13.77 -9.53 7.22
CA HIS A 160 14.80 -9.96 6.29
C HIS A 160 15.86 -8.87 6.20
N LYS A 161 17.14 -9.25 6.18
CA LYS A 161 18.25 -8.30 6.19
C LYS A 161 19.32 -8.74 5.20
N THR A 162 19.84 -7.80 4.42
CA THR A 162 21.07 -8.00 3.64
C THR A 162 22.29 -7.41 4.33
N GLU A 163 22.09 -6.51 5.31
CA GLU A 163 23.13 -6.00 6.20
C GLU A 163 22.87 -6.40 7.65
N LYS A 164 23.92 -6.86 8.34
CA LYS A 164 23.81 -7.44 9.68
C LYS A 164 23.25 -6.46 10.72
N GLU A 165 23.65 -5.20 10.62
CA GLU A 165 23.32 -4.16 11.60
C GLU A 165 22.01 -3.42 11.28
N ALA A 166 21.42 -3.65 10.10
CA ALA A 166 20.15 -3.03 9.72
C ALA A 166 19.00 -3.56 10.58
N LYS A 167 18.03 -2.71 10.92
CA LYS A 167 16.96 -3.04 11.87
C LYS A 167 15.58 -2.65 11.37
N ALA A 168 14.58 -3.19 12.05
CA ALA A 168 13.19 -2.80 11.92
C ALA A 168 12.63 -2.60 13.32
N TYR A 169 11.74 -1.64 13.48
CA TYR A 169 11.21 -1.22 14.77
C TYR A 169 9.70 -1.05 14.70
N LYS A 170 9.05 -1.35 15.82
CA LYS A 170 7.72 -0.88 16.14
C LYS A 170 7.85 0.33 17.06
N VAL A 171 7.28 1.45 16.66
CA VAL A 171 7.33 2.72 17.39
C VAL A 171 5.92 3.06 17.85
N TYR A 172 5.70 3.34 19.12
CA TYR A 172 4.35 3.63 19.62
C TYR A 172 4.38 4.44 20.91
N LEU A 173 3.27 5.11 21.22
CA LEU A 173 3.08 5.81 22.47
C LEU A 173 2.62 4.83 23.56
N ASP A 174 3.33 4.78 24.69
CA ASP A 174 2.89 4.09 25.90
C ASP A 174 3.07 5.02 27.11
N LYS A 175 1.98 5.28 27.84
CA LYS A 175 1.97 6.14 29.04
C LYS A 175 2.65 7.50 28.83
N GLY A 176 2.46 8.11 27.66
CA GLY A 176 3.02 9.42 27.32
C GLY A 176 4.50 9.40 26.90
N GLN A 177 5.10 8.22 26.69
CA GLN A 177 6.47 8.07 26.21
C GLN A 177 6.49 7.31 24.89
N ILE A 178 7.37 7.74 23.98
CA ILE A 178 7.63 7.00 22.74
C ILE A 178 8.48 5.78 23.08
N ILE A 179 7.96 4.60 22.76
CA ILE A 179 8.64 3.32 22.86
C ILE A 179 9.08 2.89 21.47
N LYS A 180 10.34 2.43 21.37
CA LYS A 180 10.92 1.84 20.16
C LYS A 180 11.28 0.38 20.46
N GLU A 181 10.49 -0.55 19.94
CA GLU A 181 10.67 -1.98 20.09
C GLU A 181 11.33 -2.55 18.82
N GLU A 182 12.54 -3.12 18.93
CA GLU A 182 13.19 -3.77 17.79
C GLU A 182 12.46 -5.06 17.40
N LEU A 183 12.04 -5.15 16.13
CA LEU A 183 11.34 -6.29 15.55
C LEU A 183 12.35 -7.36 15.12
N VAL A 184 12.81 -8.17 16.07
CA VAL A 184 13.81 -9.21 15.82
C VAL A 184 13.15 -10.53 15.39
N ASN A 185 13.22 -10.91 14.10
CA ASN A 185 13.04 -12.30 13.68
C ASN A 185 13.59 -12.53 12.27
N ILE A 186 14.57 -13.41 12.11
CA ILE A 186 15.18 -13.69 10.80
C ILE A 186 14.90 -15.12 10.28
N THR A 187 14.25 -15.99 11.07
CA THR A 187 14.02 -17.41 10.71
C THR A 187 12.58 -17.89 10.86
N GLU A 188 11.83 -17.40 11.85
CA GLU A 188 10.45 -17.82 12.11
C GLU A 188 9.48 -16.67 11.87
N TYR A 189 8.18 -16.89 12.05
CA TYR A 189 7.21 -15.78 12.11
C TYR A 189 6.90 -15.46 13.57
N LYS A 190 6.78 -14.17 13.89
CA LYS A 190 6.30 -13.69 15.20
C LYS A 190 4.92 -13.05 15.03
N SER A 191 4.06 -13.20 16.02
CA SER A 191 2.78 -12.48 16.02
C SER A 191 3.04 -10.97 16.13
N VAL A 192 2.39 -10.17 15.28
CA VAL A 192 2.34 -8.72 15.44
C VAL A 192 1.06 -8.36 16.17
N LYS A 193 1.16 -8.04 17.46
CA LYS A 193 0.01 -7.48 18.19
C LYS A 193 -0.17 -6.02 17.73
N ARG A 194 -1.39 -5.66 17.28
CA ARG A 194 -1.81 -4.30 16.90
C ARG A 194 -1.19 -3.72 15.61
N VAL A 195 -0.89 -4.57 14.63
CA VAL A 195 -0.74 -4.14 13.21
C VAL A 195 -1.61 -5.13 12.43
N VAL A 196 -2.78 -4.68 12.00
CA VAL A 196 -3.83 -5.58 11.50
C VAL A 196 -3.90 -5.51 9.97
N LEU A 197 -4.05 -6.69 9.36
CA LEU A 197 -4.81 -6.97 8.14
C LEU A 197 -6.21 -7.42 8.55
#